data_AF-A0A3D2IIP2-F1
#
_entry.id   AF-A0A3D2IIP2-F1
#
_cell.length_a   1.000
_cell.length_b   1.000
_cell.length_c   1.000
_cell.angle_alpha   90.00
_cell.angle_beta   90.00
_cell.angle_gamma   90.00
#
_symmetry.space_group_name_H-M   'P 1'
#
loop_
_entity.id
_entity.type
_entity.pdbx_description
1 polymer ?
#
loop_
_entity_poly.entity_id
_entity_poly.type
_entity_poly.pdbx_seq_one_letter_code
_entity_poly.pdbx_strand_id
1 'polypeptide(L)'
;MESAEVSISEGFNNSEDVLAFTNQLGITGNWNSTTGILTLSGTSSVANYQTALRSVTYENTNGLNPSTVTREISFQVFDFEDPSGLISREIEIVPFNATP
;
A
#
# COMPACT_ATOMS: atom_id res chain seq x y z
N MET A 1 12.28 -4.80 -13.96
CA MET A 1 11.64 -4.53 -12.67
C MET A 1 11.70 -5.76 -11.82
N GLU A 2 12.22 -5.59 -10.60
CA GLU A 2 12.53 -6.69 -9.69
C GLU A 2 11.85 -6.53 -8.34
N SER A 3 11.54 -5.28 -7.95
CA SER A 3 10.73 -4.99 -6.79
C SER A 3 9.93 -3.68 -6.90
N ALA A 4 8.96 -3.54 -6.02
CA ALA A 4 8.26 -2.30 -5.73
C ALA A 4 7.89 -2.25 -4.25
N GLU A 5 7.75 -1.05 -3.72
CA GLU A 5 7.27 -0.79 -2.38
C GLU A 5 6.02 0.08 -2.43
N VAL A 6 5.03 -0.29 -1.64
CA VAL A 6 3.87 0.54 -1.35
C VAL A 6 3.83 0.74 0.16
N SER A 7 3.81 1.99 0.61
CA SER A 7 3.85 2.31 2.03
C SER A 7 2.73 3.26 2.42
N ILE A 8 2.32 3.21 3.69
CA ILE A 8 1.52 4.26 4.31
C ILE A 8 2.53 5.24 4.92
N SER A 9 2.93 6.27 4.15
CA SER A 9 4.03 7.19 4.50
C SER A 9 3.65 8.16 5.62
N GLU A 10 2.39 8.57 5.66
CA GLU A 10 1.84 9.42 6.72
C GLU A 10 0.51 8.87 7.24
N GLY A 11 0.25 9.12 8.53
CA GLY A 11 -0.98 8.71 9.20
C GLY A 11 -1.09 7.23 9.53
N PHE A 12 -0.05 6.42 9.27
CA PHE A 12 -0.07 4.97 9.52
C PHE A 12 -0.42 4.61 10.96
N ASN A 13 -1.38 3.71 11.11
CA ASN A 13 -1.78 3.10 12.36
C ASN A 13 -1.68 1.57 12.25
N ASN A 14 -0.66 1.00 12.90
CA ASN A 14 -0.39 -0.44 12.86
C ASN A 14 -1.48 -1.34 13.46
N SER A 15 -2.39 -0.77 14.26
CA SER A 15 -3.51 -1.51 14.86
C SER A 15 -4.76 -1.52 14.00
N GLU A 16 -4.77 -0.73 12.91
CA GLU A 16 -5.94 -0.54 12.05
C GLU A 16 -5.65 -0.82 10.58
N ASP A 17 -4.48 -0.41 10.09
CA ASP A 17 -4.21 -0.31 8.66
C ASP A 17 -3.54 -1.57 8.09
N VAL A 18 -4.02 -1.98 6.92
CA VAL A 18 -3.45 -3.08 6.13
C VAL A 18 -3.38 -2.66 4.66
N LEU A 19 -2.23 -2.89 4.02
CA LEU A 19 -2.15 -2.95 2.56
C LEU A 19 -2.21 -4.42 2.12
N ALA A 20 -3.30 -4.79 1.46
CA ALA A 20 -3.53 -6.15 0.99
C ALA A 20 -3.14 -6.30 -0.49
N PHE A 21 -2.58 -7.46 -0.80
CA PHE A 21 -2.19 -7.84 -2.16
C PHE A 21 -2.33 -9.35 -2.35
N THR A 22 -2.86 -9.76 -3.49
CA THR A 22 -2.86 -11.16 -3.92
C THR A 22 -1.74 -11.38 -4.92
N ASN A 23 -0.87 -12.36 -4.65
CA ASN A 23 0.22 -12.73 -5.54
C ASN A 23 -0.30 -13.01 -6.95
N GLN A 24 0.33 -12.42 -7.95
CA GLN A 24 -0.09 -12.51 -9.34
C GLN A 24 1.06 -12.19 -10.28
N LEU A 25 0.99 -12.66 -11.53
CA LEU A 25 1.92 -12.27 -12.61
C LEU A 25 3.42 -12.47 -12.27
N GLY A 26 3.71 -13.45 -11.39
CA GLY A 26 5.07 -13.73 -10.91
C GLY A 26 5.57 -12.77 -9.81
N ILE A 27 4.71 -11.91 -9.28
CA ILE A 27 5.02 -10.93 -8.23
C ILE A 27 4.38 -11.38 -6.92
N THR A 28 5.18 -11.43 -5.86
CA THR A 28 4.76 -11.79 -4.50
C THR A 28 4.71 -10.54 -3.64
N GLY A 29 3.64 -10.38 -2.84
CA GLY A 29 3.53 -9.30 -1.86
C GLY A 29 3.83 -9.77 -0.44
N ASN A 30 4.52 -8.94 0.33
CA ASN A 30 4.81 -9.16 1.74
C ASN A 30 4.50 -7.89 2.54
N TRP A 31 3.41 -7.91 3.30
CA TRP A 31 3.00 -6.80 4.17
C TRP A 31 3.73 -6.87 5.51
N ASN A 32 4.35 -5.76 5.91
CA ASN A 32 4.88 -5.57 7.26
C ASN A 32 3.96 -4.63 8.06
N SER A 33 3.10 -5.22 8.90
CA SER A 33 2.17 -4.47 9.75
C SER A 33 2.85 -3.63 10.82
N THR A 34 4.16 -3.80 11.07
CA THR A 34 4.89 -2.96 12.03
C THR A 34 5.36 -1.67 11.38
N THR A 35 5.78 -1.74 10.11
CA THR A 35 6.37 -0.59 9.41
C THR A 35 5.42 0.09 8.44
N GLY A 36 4.30 -0.55 8.10
CA GLY A 36 3.34 0.00 7.14
C GLY A 36 3.81 -0.14 5.69
N ILE A 37 4.70 -1.09 5.40
CA ILE A 37 5.30 -1.29 4.07
C ILE A 37 4.88 -2.63 3.49
N LEU A 38 4.32 -2.59 2.28
CA LEU A 38 4.08 -3.74 1.41
C LEU A 38 5.21 -3.81 0.38
N THR A 39 6.04 -4.86 0.47
CA THR A 39 7.07 -5.13 -0.53
C THR A 39 6.50 -6.09 -1.58
N LEU A 40 6.55 -5.68 -2.85
CA LEU A 40 6.26 -6.52 -4.00
C LEU A 40 7.58 -6.96 -4.65
N SER A 41 7.80 -8.26 -4.83
CA SER A 41 9.05 -8.80 -5.39
C SER A 41 8.81 -9.85 -6.46
N GLY A 42 9.70 -9.88 -7.45
CA GLY A 42 9.69 -10.87 -8.54
C GLY A 42 10.01 -10.25 -9.89
N THR A 43 10.94 -10.83 -10.64
CA THR A 43 11.30 -10.34 -11.97
C THR A 43 10.12 -10.44 -12.93
N SER A 44 9.57 -9.30 -13.34
CA SER A 44 8.39 -9.23 -14.21
C SER A 44 8.44 -7.99 -15.12
N SER A 45 7.51 -7.91 -16.07
CA SER A 45 7.43 -6.78 -17.00
C SER A 45 6.90 -5.52 -16.32
N VAL A 46 7.18 -4.35 -16.92
CA VAL A 46 6.64 -3.06 -16.44
C VAL A 46 5.12 -3.05 -16.40
N ALA A 47 4.47 -3.59 -17.44
CA ALA A 47 3.02 -3.68 -17.50
C ALA A 47 2.42 -4.57 -16.39
N ASN A 48 3.11 -5.65 -16.02
CA ASN A 48 2.69 -6.51 -14.92
C ASN A 48 2.80 -5.79 -13.57
N TYR A 49 3.89 -5.06 -13.33
CA TYR A 49 4.03 -4.25 -12.12
C TYR A 49 3.01 -3.12 -12.03
N GLN A 50 2.69 -2.45 -13.14
CA GLN A 50 1.61 -1.46 -13.17
C GLN A 50 0.25 -2.09 -12.83
N THR A 51 0.00 -3.31 -13.29
CA THR A 51 -1.23 -4.06 -12.97
C THR A 51 -1.24 -4.47 -11.49
N ALA A 52 -0.12 -4.96 -10.98
CA ALA A 52 0.03 -5.35 -9.58
C ALA A 52 -0.14 -4.17 -8.61
N LEU A 53 0.51 -3.04 -8.88
CA LEU A 53 0.40 -1.85 -8.03
C LEU A 53 -1.04 -1.29 -7.99
N ARG A 54 -1.78 -1.37 -9.11
CA ARG A 54 -3.19 -0.98 -9.16
C ARG A 54 -4.13 -1.91 -8.41
N SER A 55 -3.72 -3.15 -8.13
CA SER A 55 -4.53 -4.09 -7.37
C SER A 55 -4.28 -4.05 -5.87
N VAL A 56 -3.32 -3.25 -5.39
CA VAL A 56 -3.09 -3.06 -3.96
C VAL A 56 -4.30 -2.35 -3.37
N THR A 57 -4.86 -2.93 -2.31
CA THR A 57 -6.02 -2.36 -1.61
C THR A 57 -5.62 -1.93 -0.21
N TYR A 58 -6.13 -0.78 0.22
CA TYR A 58 -6.09 -0.35 1.61
C TYR A 58 -7.31 -0.91 2.36
N GLU A 59 -7.09 -1.41 3.56
CA GLU A 59 -8.12 -1.85 4.49
C GLU A 59 -7.89 -1.19 5.86
N ASN A 60 -8.96 -0.65 6.44
CA ASN A 60 -8.99 -0.26 7.85
C ASN A 60 -9.80 -1.30 8.63
N THR A 61 -9.15 -1.98 9.56
CA THR A 61 -9.71 -3.09 10.35
C THR A 61 -10.51 -2.62 11.57
N ASN A 62 -10.47 -1.32 11.92
CA ASN A 62 -11.27 -0.74 13.00
C ASN A 62 -12.54 -0.08 12.45
N GLY A 63 -13.60 -0.88 12.28
CA GLY A 63 -14.89 -0.40 11.77
C GLY A 63 -15.76 0.38 12.77
N LEU A 64 -15.41 0.42 14.06
CA LEU A 64 -16.24 1.06 15.10
C LEU A 64 -15.84 2.51 15.35
N ASN A 65 -14.55 2.75 15.60
CA ASN A 65 -14.02 4.07 15.90
C ASN A 65 -12.62 4.21 15.28
N PRO A 66 -12.51 4.27 13.93
CA PRO A 66 -11.22 4.40 13.28
C PRO A 66 -10.56 5.74 13.59
N SER A 67 -9.23 5.79 13.53
CA SER A 67 -8.52 7.07 13.46
C SER A 67 -8.90 7.81 12.16
N THR A 68 -9.40 9.04 12.29
CA THR A 68 -9.80 9.90 11.15
C THR A 68 -8.64 10.64 10.51
N VAL A 69 -7.39 10.35 10.90
CA VAL A 69 -6.21 10.93 10.27
C VAL A 69 -6.12 10.46 8.81
N THR A 70 -5.92 11.36 7.86
CA THR A 70 -5.71 10.98 6.45
C THR A 70 -4.50 10.06 6.33
N ARG A 71 -4.61 9.02 5.49
CA ARG A 71 -3.48 8.15 5.16
C ARG A 71 -2.85 8.61 3.86
N GLU A 72 -1.54 8.82 3.85
CA GLU A 72 -0.80 9.03 2.61
C GLU A 72 -0.20 7.70 2.16
N ILE A 73 -0.53 7.26 0.95
CA ILE A 73 -0.01 6.03 0.34
C ILE A 73 1.05 6.40 -0.69
N SER A 74 2.28 5.97 -0.47
CA SER A 74 3.42 6.20 -1.35
C SER A 74 3.76 4.94 -2.16
N PHE A 75 4.17 5.14 -3.41
CA PHE A 75 4.56 4.09 -4.35
C PHE A 75 5.96 4.38 -4.87
N GLN A 76 6.82 3.36 -4.84
CA GLN A 76 8.13 3.38 -5.48
C GLN A 76 8.40 2.04 -6.13
N VAL A 77 8.98 2.07 -7.33
CA VAL A 77 9.44 0.86 -8.02
C VAL A 77 10.95 0.88 -8.22
N PHE A 78 11.55 -0.30 -8.29
CA PHE A 78 12.99 -0.50 -8.43
C PHE A 78 13.28 -1.42 -9.62
N ASP A 79 14.26 -1.02 -10.42
CA ASP A 79 14.93 -1.91 -11.37
C ASP A 79 16.35 -2.11 -10.85
N PHE A 80 16.58 -3.24 -10.19
CA PHE A 80 17.76 -3.45 -9.33
C PHE A 80 17.84 -2.43 -8.18
N GLU A 81 18.96 -1.72 -8.05
CA GLU A 81 19.20 -0.70 -7.03
C GLU A 81 18.77 0.70 -7.48
N ASP A 82 18.20 0.85 -8.69
CA ASP A 82 17.78 2.13 -9.23
C ASP A 82 16.28 2.40 -8.92
N PRO A 83 15.98 3.29 -7.94
CA PRO A 83 14.60 3.64 -7.64
C PRO A 83 14.03 4.63 -8.66
N SER A 84 12.74 4.46 -8.92
CA SER A 84 11.90 5.50 -9.54
C SER A 84 11.60 6.65 -8.58
N GLY A 85 11.03 7.74 -9.11
CA GLY A 85 10.47 8.80 -8.28
C GLY A 85 9.32 8.29 -7.40
N LEU A 86 9.18 8.88 -6.22
CA LEU A 86 8.05 8.63 -5.33
C LEU A 86 6.79 9.32 -5.85
N ILE A 87 5.68 8.59 -5.88
CA ILE A 87 4.35 9.13 -6.16
C ILE A 87 3.47 8.78 -4.98
N SER A 88 2.67 9.73 -4.49
CA SER A 88 1.76 9.52 -3.38
C SER A 88 0.30 9.79 -3.72
N ARG A 89 -0.59 9.23 -2.91
CA ARG A 89 -2.03 9.46 -2.95
C ARG A 89 -2.63 9.40 -1.56
N GLU A 90 -3.52 10.33 -1.26
CA GLU A 90 -4.21 10.39 0.02
C GLU A 90 -5.48 9.50 0.05
N ILE A 91 -5.79 8.98 1.23
CA ILE A 91 -7.04 8.29 1.56
C ILE A 91 -7.61 8.99 2.80
N GLU A 92 -8.77 9.63 2.63
CA GLU A 92 -9.53 10.18 3.74
C GLU A 92 -10.31 9.06 4.46
N ILE A 93 -10.24 9.04 5.79
CA ILE A 93 -10.93 8.05 6.62
C ILE A 93 -12.17 8.70 7.26
N VAL A 94 -13.35 8.30 6.77
CA VAL A 94 -14.64 8.73 7.31
C VAL A 94 -15.27 7.63 8.18
N PRO A 95 -15.56 7.89 9.46
CA PRO A 95 -16.26 6.92 10.31
C PRO A 95 -17.68 6.67 9.79
N PHE A 96 -18.12 5.42 9.79
CA PHE A 96 -19.48 5.04 9.37
C PHE A 96 -20.58 5.58 10.30
N ASN A 97 -20.22 6.16 11.46
CA ASN A 97 -21.14 6.76 12.45
C ASN A 97 -20.93 8.28 12.62
N ALA A 98 -20.69 9.03 11.54
CA ALA A 98 -20.89 10.48 11.62
C ALA A 98 -22.41 10.73 11.79
N THR A 99 -22.82 11.27 12.93
CA THR A 99 -24.23 11.51 13.32
C THR A 99 -25.00 12.33 12.26
N PRO A 100 -26.35 12.17 12.14
CA PRO A 100 -27.17 12.91 11.17
C PRO A 100 -27.07 14.44 11.31
#